data_AF-A0A4Y2T8Z0-F1
#
_entry.id   AF-A0A4Y2T8Z0-F1
#
_cell.length_a   1.000
_cell.length_b   1.000
_cell.length_c   1.000
_cell.angle_alpha   90.00
_cell.angle_beta   90.00
_cell.angle_gamma   90.00
#
_symmetry.space_group_name_H-M   'P 1'
#
loop_
_entity.id
_entity.type
_entity.pdbx_description
1 polymer ?
#
loop_
_entity_poly.entity_id
_entity_poly.type
_entity_poly.pdbx_seq_one_letter_code
_entity_poly.pdbx_strand_id
1 'polypeptide(L)'
;MEPTHFPYHHPSSNTLDFGTMKNFSTGNTTSMNDLSSDHNPVAFHININSNLSSGSKNINVTNWKTFCELIHNSIPGNPKMDTEAEIDEAIQKFTCCITSAINLSTRTKVISGPFRQPPKEILSKIKIKNRLRKLYQITFFPPYKRKACKLQKRNPKGH
;
A
#
# COMPACT_ATOMS: atom_id res chain seq x y z
N MET A 1 21.54 15.54 7.22
CA MET A 1 20.73 14.86 8.25
C MET A 1 21.66 14.43 9.35
N GLU A 2 21.20 14.47 10.60
CA GLU A 2 21.99 13.97 11.72
C GLU A 2 22.09 12.43 11.65
N PRO A 3 23.13 11.83 12.25
CA PRO A 3 23.19 10.39 12.40
C PRO A 3 22.03 9.87 13.25
N THR A 4 21.47 8.74 12.83
CA THR A 4 20.32 8.10 13.47
C THR A 4 20.66 6.74 14.06
N HIS A 5 21.83 6.19 13.74
CA HIS A 5 22.31 4.91 14.23
C HIS A 5 23.71 5.06 14.83
N PHE A 6 23.86 4.56 16.06
CA PHE A 6 25.06 4.65 16.89
C PHE A 6 25.40 3.24 17.40
N PRO A 7 26.19 2.46 16.62
CA PRO A 7 26.53 1.09 16.98
C PRO A 7 27.46 1.04 18.21
N TYR A 8 27.18 0.11 19.13
CA TYR A 8 27.94 -0.04 20.39
C TYR A 8 29.44 -0.38 20.22
N HIS A 9 29.83 -0.95 19.07
CA HIS A 9 31.18 -1.50 18.86
C HIS A 9 31.94 -0.85 17.70
N HIS A 10 31.37 0.18 17.05
CA HIS A 10 32.01 0.87 15.93
C HIS A 10 31.85 2.38 16.07
N PRO A 11 32.91 3.17 15.82
CA PRO A 11 32.87 4.63 16.00
C PRO A 11 32.11 5.37 14.87
N SER A 12 31.60 4.66 13.87
CA SER A 12 30.91 5.27 12.73
C SER A 12 29.42 5.42 13.03
N SER A 13 28.95 6.66 13.08
CA SER A 13 27.53 6.99 13.13
C SER A 13 26.97 7.12 11.72
N ASN A 14 25.79 6.53 11.47
CA ASN A 14 25.17 6.48 10.15
C ASN A 14 23.75 7.05 10.17
N THR A 15 23.27 7.56 9.05
CA THR A 15 21.86 7.92 8.83
C THR A 15 21.17 6.77 8.10
N LEU A 16 20.48 5.89 8.85
CA LEU A 16 19.73 4.76 8.29
C LEU A 16 18.22 4.98 8.29
N ASP A 17 17.74 5.91 9.12
CA ASP A 17 16.33 6.17 9.34
C ASP A 17 15.92 7.44 8.61
N PHE A 18 15.12 7.31 7.57
CA PHE A 18 14.64 8.44 6.77
C PHE A 18 13.21 8.22 6.28
N GLY A 19 12.55 9.32 5.94
CA GLY A 19 11.20 9.35 5.40
C GLY A 19 11.19 10.10 4.09
N THR A 20 10.50 9.56 3.08
CA THR A 20 10.31 10.24 1.79
C THR A 20 8.95 10.90 1.75
N MET A 21 8.92 12.18 1.43
CA MET A 21 7.70 12.98 1.32
C MET A 21 7.54 13.50 -0.10
N LYS A 22 6.30 13.43 -0.63
CA LYS A 22 5.96 13.92 -1.98
C LYS A 22 4.76 14.85 -1.88
N ASN A 23 4.78 15.97 -2.61
CA ASN A 23 3.72 16.98 -2.66
C ASN A 23 3.51 17.83 -1.38
N PHE A 24 4.57 18.08 -0.61
CA PHE A 24 4.53 19.02 0.53
C PHE A 24 5.58 20.10 0.32
N SER A 25 5.22 21.35 0.63
CA SER A 25 6.07 22.52 0.37
C SER A 25 7.19 22.69 1.40
N THR A 26 7.02 22.21 2.64
CA THR A 26 8.03 22.36 3.69
C THR A 26 7.85 21.30 4.79
N GLY A 27 8.96 20.72 5.23
CA GLY A 27 9.01 19.90 6.44
C GLY A 27 10.41 19.88 7.05
N ASN A 28 10.47 19.86 8.38
CA ASN A 28 11.72 19.78 9.13
C ASN A 28 11.89 18.37 9.72
N THR A 29 13.13 17.91 9.82
CA THR A 29 13.47 16.60 10.40
C THR A 29 14.38 16.78 11.59
N THR A 30 14.11 16.11 12.70
CA THR A 30 14.96 16.13 13.90
C THR A 30 15.27 14.71 14.38
N SER A 31 16.53 14.46 14.76
CA SER A 31 16.95 13.22 15.42
C SER A 31 16.79 13.42 16.93
N MET A 32 16.10 12.49 17.61
CA MET A 32 15.87 12.54 19.05
C MET A 32 16.80 11.53 19.72
N ASN A 33 17.60 11.97 20.69
CA ASN A 33 18.52 11.09 21.41
C ASN A 33 17.75 10.24 22.43
N ASP A 34 17.28 9.07 22.00
CA ASP A 34 16.62 8.08 22.85
C ASP A 34 17.67 7.08 23.35
N LEU A 35 18.17 7.32 24.57
CA LEU A 35 19.28 6.59 25.18
C LEU A 35 19.01 5.10 25.47
N SER A 36 17.83 4.58 25.10
CA SER A 36 17.44 3.18 25.29
C SER A 36 17.72 2.28 24.08
N SER A 37 18.21 2.84 22.97
CA SER A 37 18.35 2.20 21.67
C SER A 37 19.67 2.60 21.01
N ASP A 38 20.22 1.74 20.15
CA ASP A 38 21.32 2.06 19.22
C ASP A 38 20.84 2.90 18.03
N HIS A 39 19.53 3.12 17.92
CA HIS A 39 18.90 4.03 16.98
C HIS A 39 18.20 5.20 17.68
N ASN A 40 18.46 6.41 17.20
CA ASN A 40 17.74 7.64 17.53
C ASN A 40 16.45 7.75 16.70
N PRO A 41 15.28 7.91 17.32
CA PRO A 41 14.05 8.22 16.62
C PRO A 41 14.16 9.48 15.75
N VAL A 42 13.58 9.45 14.55
CA VAL A 42 13.50 10.60 13.65
C VAL A 42 12.08 11.16 13.66
N ALA A 43 11.94 12.43 14.01
CA ALA A 43 10.67 13.16 13.98
C ALA A 43 10.57 14.03 12.73
N PHE A 44 9.40 14.03 12.10
CA PHE A 44 9.08 14.84 10.92
C PHE A 44 8.02 15.88 11.29
N HIS A 45 8.40 17.15 11.23
CA HIS A 45 7.50 18.29 11.42
C HIS A 45 7.03 18.75 10.04
N ILE A 46 5.79 18.42 9.68
CA ILE A 46 5.20 18.75 8.38
C ILE A 46 4.24 19.92 8.58
N ASN A 47 4.47 21.03 7.88
CA ASN A 47 3.54 22.15 7.90
C ASN A 47 2.41 21.88 6.89
N ILE A 48 1.21 21.59 7.41
CA ILE A 48 0.03 21.30 6.60
C ILE A 48 -0.76 22.61 6.45
N ASN A 49 -0.33 23.50 5.56
CA ASN A 49 -1.12 24.65 5.11
C ASN A 49 -2.17 24.25 4.05
N SER A 50 -2.80 23.10 4.22
CA SER A 50 -3.91 22.68 3.36
C SER A 50 -5.18 22.77 4.17
N ASN A 51 -6.16 23.54 3.69
CA ASN A 51 -7.56 23.31 4.04
C ASN A 51 -7.79 21.80 3.97
N LEU A 52 -8.02 21.15 5.11
CA LEU A 52 -8.56 19.79 5.16
C LEU A 52 -10.01 19.85 4.67
N SER A 53 -10.21 20.28 3.42
CA SER A 53 -11.39 19.88 2.69
C SER A 53 -11.39 18.36 2.73
N SER A 54 -12.51 17.78 3.16
CA SER A 54 -12.75 16.35 3.10
C SER A 54 -12.76 15.96 1.62
N GLY A 55 -11.56 15.86 1.04
CA GLY A 55 -11.35 15.83 -0.39
C GLY A 55 -11.99 14.58 -0.91
N SER A 56 -13.07 14.75 -1.66
CA SER A 56 -13.73 13.65 -2.33
C SER A 56 -12.71 12.97 -3.24
N LYS A 57 -12.43 11.69 -2.99
CA LYS A 57 -11.51 10.90 -3.83
C LYS A 57 -12.32 10.11 -4.82
N ASN A 58 -11.98 10.26 -6.10
CA ASN A 58 -12.47 9.38 -7.15
C ASN A 58 -11.68 8.07 -7.06
N ILE A 59 -12.39 6.97 -6.83
CA ILE A 59 -11.80 5.63 -6.93
C ILE A 59 -12.47 4.88 -8.07
N ASN A 60 -11.69 4.12 -8.81
CA ASN A 60 -12.21 3.22 -9.82
C ASN A 60 -12.47 1.86 -9.19
N VAL A 61 -13.69 1.36 -9.34
CA VAL A 61 -14.09 0.04 -8.84
C VAL A 61 -14.50 -0.83 -10.01
N THR A 62 -13.69 -1.84 -10.28
CA THR A 62 -13.91 -2.82 -11.34
C THR A 62 -14.69 -4.02 -10.83
N ASN A 63 -15.76 -4.40 -11.54
CA ASN A 63 -16.42 -5.68 -11.34
C ASN A 63 -15.67 -6.77 -12.12
N TRP A 64 -14.77 -7.47 -11.43
CA TRP A 64 -13.93 -8.51 -12.02
C TRP A 64 -14.74 -9.68 -12.61
N LYS A 65 -15.91 -9.99 -12.06
CA LYS A 65 -16.77 -11.05 -12.62
C LYS A 65 -17.25 -10.66 -14.02
N THR A 66 -17.82 -9.46 -14.15
CA THR A 66 -18.27 -8.91 -15.44
C THR A 66 -17.11 -8.73 -16.40
N PHE A 67 -15.94 -8.27 -15.94
CA PHE A 67 -14.73 -8.20 -16.77
C PHE A 67 -14.38 -9.58 -17.36
N CYS A 68 -14.31 -10.61 -16.51
CA CYS A 68 -13.97 -11.97 -16.95
C CYS A 68 -15.01 -12.53 -17.94
N GLU A 69 -16.31 -12.31 -17.69
CA GLU A 69 -17.38 -12.70 -18.62
C GLU A 69 -17.24 -11.99 -19.98
N LEU A 70 -16.97 -10.68 -19.98
CA LEU A 70 -16.76 -9.90 -21.21
C LEU A 70 -15.54 -10.42 -21.99
N ILE A 71 -14.43 -10.67 -21.32
CA ILE A 71 -13.21 -11.20 -21.93
C ILE A 71 -13.45 -12.57 -22.55
N HIS A 72 -14.08 -13.48 -21.78
CA HIS A 72 -14.37 -14.84 -22.24
C HIS A 72 -15.26 -14.86 -23.50
N ASN A 73 -16.22 -13.94 -23.59
CA ASN A 73 -17.17 -13.91 -24.70
C ASN A 73 -16.64 -13.11 -25.91
N SER A 74 -15.66 -12.23 -25.73
CA SER A 74 -15.25 -11.26 -26.77
C SER A 74 -13.92 -11.59 -27.43
N ILE A 75 -13.05 -12.37 -26.80
CA ILE A 75 -11.75 -12.71 -27.38
C ILE A 75 -11.90 -13.99 -28.21
N PRO A 76 -11.87 -13.90 -29.56
CA PRO A 76 -11.85 -15.09 -30.40
C PRO A 76 -10.56 -15.88 -30.12
N GLY A 77 -10.66 -17.22 -30.11
CA GLY A 77 -9.61 -18.14 -29.65
C GLY A 77 -8.23 -17.98 -30.31
N ASN A 78 -7.86 -18.87 -31.22
CA ASN A 78 -6.57 -18.80 -31.93
C ASN A 78 -6.83 -18.43 -33.40
N PRO A 79 -6.85 -17.13 -33.75
CA PRO A 79 -7.06 -16.71 -35.13
C PRO A 79 -5.88 -17.15 -35.99
N LYS A 80 -6.16 -17.56 -37.23
CA LYS A 80 -5.10 -17.73 -38.22
C LYS A 80 -4.63 -16.33 -38.66
N MET A 81 -3.32 -16.10 -38.64
CA MET A 81 -2.70 -14.81 -38.98
C MET A 81 -1.45 -15.10 -39.81
N ASP A 82 -1.63 -15.22 -41.12
CA ASP A 82 -0.55 -15.60 -42.04
C ASP A 82 0.13 -14.36 -42.66
N THR A 83 -0.44 -13.16 -42.45
CA THR A 83 0.08 -11.89 -42.98
C THR A 83 0.31 -10.85 -41.88
N GLU A 84 1.20 -9.89 -42.12
CA GLU A 84 1.45 -8.79 -41.19
C GLU A 84 0.18 -8.00 -40.87
N ALA A 85 -0.66 -7.74 -41.89
CA ALA A 85 -1.92 -7.02 -41.71
C ALA A 85 -2.90 -7.78 -40.80
N GLU A 86 -2.97 -9.10 -40.90
CA GLU A 86 -3.81 -9.94 -40.04
C GLU A 86 -3.30 -9.96 -38.59
N ILE A 87 -1.97 -9.94 -38.41
CA ILE A 87 -1.34 -9.83 -37.08
C ILE A 87 -1.72 -8.49 -36.43
N ASP A 88 -1.56 -7.38 -37.15
CA ASP A 88 -1.89 -6.05 -36.65
C ASP A 88 -3.39 -5.93 -36.31
N GLU A 89 -4.26 -6.46 -37.16
CA GLU A 89 -5.71 -6.49 -36.90
C GLU A 89 -6.05 -7.31 -35.65
N ALA A 90 -5.40 -8.45 -35.45
CA ALA A 90 -5.60 -9.28 -34.27
C ALA A 90 -5.13 -8.56 -32.99
N ILE A 91 -3.98 -7.88 -33.02
CA ILE A 91 -3.48 -7.07 -31.89
C ILE A 91 -4.48 -5.95 -31.58
N GLN A 92 -4.98 -5.26 -32.61
CA GLN A 92 -5.95 -4.18 -32.44
C GLN A 92 -7.26 -4.70 -31.83
N LYS A 93 -7.80 -5.81 -32.34
CA LYS A 93 -9.02 -6.45 -31.80
C LYS A 93 -8.81 -6.87 -30.35
N PHE A 94 -7.71 -7.55 -30.03
CA PHE A 94 -7.39 -7.99 -28.68
C PHE A 94 -7.30 -6.80 -27.70
N THR A 95 -6.57 -5.76 -28.09
CA THR A 95 -6.42 -4.53 -27.29
C THR A 95 -7.76 -3.82 -27.09
N CYS A 96 -8.57 -3.74 -28.15
CA CYS A 96 -9.90 -3.15 -28.11
C CYS A 96 -10.85 -3.94 -27.19
N CYS A 97 -10.83 -5.28 -27.25
CA CYS A 97 -11.61 -6.15 -26.37
C CYS A 97 -11.26 -5.92 -24.90
N ILE A 98 -9.96 -5.90 -24.54
CA ILE A 98 -9.53 -5.68 -23.15
C ILE A 98 -9.93 -4.28 -22.67
N THR A 99 -9.68 -3.27 -23.49
CA THR A 99 -9.95 -1.86 -23.15
C THR A 99 -11.45 -1.62 -22.98
N SER A 100 -12.27 -2.18 -23.88
CA SER A 100 -13.72 -2.12 -23.78
C SER A 100 -14.22 -2.86 -22.56
N ALA A 101 -13.71 -4.08 -22.30
CA ALA A 101 -14.12 -4.87 -21.15
C ALA A 101 -13.79 -4.18 -19.82
N ILE A 102 -12.60 -3.58 -19.69
CA ILE A 102 -12.21 -2.88 -18.45
C ILE A 102 -13.05 -1.62 -18.25
N ASN A 103 -13.34 -0.87 -19.32
CA ASN A 103 -14.15 0.34 -19.24
C ASN A 103 -15.61 0.03 -18.89
N LEU A 104 -16.20 -1.02 -19.49
CA LEU A 104 -17.58 -1.42 -19.20
C LEU A 104 -17.75 -2.02 -17.79
N SER A 105 -16.72 -2.71 -17.29
CA SER A 105 -16.75 -3.34 -15.97
C SER A 105 -16.31 -2.40 -14.84
N THR A 106 -15.72 -1.25 -15.16
CA THR A 106 -15.22 -0.28 -14.17
C THR A 106 -16.16 0.90 -14.03
N ARG A 107 -16.51 1.22 -12.79
CA ARG A 107 -17.22 2.46 -12.48
C ARG A 107 -16.42 3.33 -11.52
N THR A 108 -16.38 4.62 -11.80
CA THR A 108 -15.81 5.61 -10.88
C THR A 108 -16.80 5.87 -9.76
N LYS A 109 -16.34 5.75 -8.52
CA LYS A 109 -17.10 6.12 -7.32
C LYS A 109 -16.40 7.28 -6.64
N VAL A 110 -17.18 8.32 -6.37
CA VAL A 110 -16.76 9.42 -5.50
C VAL A 110 -16.90 8.94 -4.05
N ILE A 111 -15.79 8.86 -3.33
CA ILE A 111 -15.82 8.67 -1.88
C ILE A 111 -15.66 10.04 -1.25
N SER A 112 -16.72 10.53 -0.64
CA SER A 112 -16.73 11.73 0.19
C SER A 112 -16.97 11.37 1.66
N GLY A 113 -16.55 12.27 2.55
CA GLY A 113 -16.75 12.15 3.99
C GLY A 113 -15.49 11.78 4.77
N PRO A 114 -15.56 11.86 6.10
CA PRO A 114 -14.43 11.58 6.98
C PRO A 114 -13.96 10.13 6.81
N PHE A 115 -12.68 9.90 7.09
CA PHE A 115 -12.09 8.56 7.07
C PHE A 115 -12.96 7.59 7.89
N ARG A 116 -13.54 6.58 7.23
CA ARG A 116 -14.31 5.55 7.93
C ARG A 116 -13.33 4.72 8.74
N GLN A 117 -13.41 4.82 10.06
CA GLN A 117 -12.64 3.93 10.92
C GLN A 117 -13.05 2.48 10.63
N PRO A 118 -12.08 1.55 10.56
CA PRO A 118 -12.39 0.14 10.51
C PRO A 118 -13.29 -0.26 11.70
N PRO A 119 -14.15 -1.29 11.55
CA PRO A 119 -14.90 -1.85 12.66
C PRO A 119 -14.00 -2.14 13.88
N LYS A 120 -14.56 -2.02 15.09
CA LYS A 120 -13.82 -2.16 16.36
C LYS A 120 -13.09 -3.50 16.45
N GLU A 121 -13.66 -4.54 15.86
CA GLU A 121 -13.09 -5.88 15.76
C GLU A 121 -11.76 -5.86 14.99
N ILE A 122 -11.70 -5.14 13.87
CA ILE A 122 -10.47 -4.98 13.08
C ILE A 122 -9.43 -4.19 13.87
N LEU A 123 -9.83 -3.09 14.50
CA LEU A 123 -8.94 -2.27 15.33
C LEU A 123 -8.35 -3.09 16.49
N SER A 124 -9.16 -3.92 17.14
CA SER A 124 -8.71 -4.79 18.23
C SER A 124 -7.66 -5.81 17.75
N LYS A 125 -7.88 -6.44 16.58
CA LYS A 125 -6.92 -7.37 15.96
C LYS A 125 -5.60 -6.67 15.62
N ILE A 126 -5.67 -5.44 15.09
CA ILE A 126 -4.48 -4.63 14.80
C ILE A 126 -3.71 -4.33 16.09
N LYS A 127 -4.40 -3.90 17.15
CA LYS A 127 -3.79 -3.59 18.46
C LYS A 127 -3.06 -4.79 19.04
N ILE A 128 -3.69 -5.98 19.03
CA ILE A 128 -3.08 -7.22 19.52
C ILE A 128 -1.84 -7.60 18.70
N LYS A 129 -1.94 -7.53 17.36
CA LYS A 129 -0.81 -7.83 16.47
C LYS A 129 0.38 -6.91 16.72
N ASN A 130 0.14 -5.61 16.86
CA ASN A 130 1.19 -4.63 17.11
C ASN A 130 1.83 -4.82 18.49
N ARG A 131 1.04 -5.14 19.52
CA ARG A 131 1.57 -5.51 20.85
C ARG A 131 2.49 -6.72 20.78
N LEU A 132 2.12 -7.76 20.03
CA LEU A 132 2.95 -8.96 19.86
C LEU A 132 4.26 -8.66 19.12
N ARG A 133 4.23 -7.77 18.12
CA ARG A 133 5.45 -7.31 17.43
C ARG A 133 6.37 -6.56 18.38
N LYS A 134 5.84 -5.64 19.19
CA LYS A 134 6.60 -4.91 20.21
C LYS A 134 7.23 -5.85 21.24
N LEU A 135 6.46 -6.83 21.74
CA LEU A 135 6.99 -7.84 22.67
C LEU A 135 8.10 -8.67 22.03
N TYR A 136 7.96 -9.07 20.76
CA TYR A 136 9.02 -9.77 20.06
C TYR A 136 10.29 -8.92 19.90
N GLN A 137 10.16 -7.62 19.58
CA GLN A 137 11.31 -6.72 19.46
C GLN A 137 12.08 -6.58 20.78
N ILE A 138 11.36 -6.53 21.92
CA ILE A 138 11.99 -6.38 23.24
C ILE A 138 12.60 -7.69 23.74
N THR A 139 11.91 -8.80 23.55
CA THR A 139 12.26 -10.09 24.20
C THR A 139 12.98 -11.07 23.28
N PHE A 140 12.97 -10.81 21.97
CA PHE A 140 13.33 -11.76 20.91
C PHE A 140 12.62 -13.14 21.01
N PHE A 141 11.57 -13.24 21.82
CA PHE A 141 10.92 -14.53 22.11
C PHE A 141 10.10 -15.01 20.91
N PRO A 142 10.51 -16.09 20.21
CA PRO A 142 9.92 -16.49 18.93
C PRO A 142 8.41 -16.77 18.94
N PRO A 143 7.79 -17.24 20.04
CA PRO A 143 6.33 -17.38 20.12
C PRO A 143 5.55 -16.09 19.85
N TYR A 144 6.06 -14.91 20.22
CA TYR A 144 5.37 -13.64 19.93
C TYR A 144 5.32 -13.33 18.43
N LYS A 145 6.43 -13.57 17.72
CA LYS A 145 6.49 -13.46 16.24
C LYS A 145 5.49 -14.40 15.57
N ARG A 146 5.47 -15.68 15.99
CA ARG A 146 4.54 -16.69 15.45
C ARG A 146 3.08 -16.29 15.64
N LYS A 147 2.71 -15.81 16.84
CA LYS A 147 1.35 -15.32 17.14
C LYS A 147 0.98 -14.10 16.28
N ALA A 148 1.89 -13.14 16.10
CA ALA A 148 1.66 -11.98 15.24
C ALA A 148 1.43 -12.37 13.77
N CYS A 149 2.24 -13.29 13.23
CA CYS A 149 2.08 -13.79 11.86
C CYS A 149 0.76 -14.54 11.67
N LYS A 150 0.33 -15.34 12.65
CA LYS A 150 -0.96 -16.06 12.60
C LYS A 150 -2.15 -15.09 12.51
N LEU A 151 -2.11 -13.98 13.26
CA LEU A 151 -3.14 -12.94 13.19
C LEU A 151 -3.17 -12.23 11.83
N GLN A 152 -2.02 -12.04 11.19
CA GLN A 152 -1.94 -11.41 9.87
C GLN A 152 -2.61 -12.27 8.78
N LYS A 153 -2.46 -13.59 8.84
CA LYS A 153 -3.10 -14.52 7.88
C LYS A 153 -4.63 -14.61 8.06
N ARG A 154 -5.16 -14.25 9.23
CA ARG A 154 -6.59 -14.33 9.58
C ARG A 154 -7.37 -13.04 9.33
N ASN A 155 -6.71 -11.96 8.91
CA ASN A 155 -7.42 -10.78 8.44
C ASN A 155 -7.89 -11.04 7.01
N PRO A 156 -9.20 -10.99 6.71
CA PRO A 156 -9.67 -11.11 5.35
C PRO A 156 -9.00 -10.02 4.51
N LYS A 157 -8.32 -10.43 3.44
CA LYS A 157 -8.04 -9.51 2.33
C LYS A 157 -9.41 -9.09 1.80
N GLY A 158 -9.62 -7.78 1.64
CA GLY A 158 -10.93 -7.13 1.56
C GLY A 158 -11.99 -7.84 0.72
N HIS A 159 -13.23 -7.77 1.22
CA HIS A 159 -14.45 -7.91 0.42
C HIS A 159 -14.63 -6.69 -0.47
#